data_AF-A0A4Q4XHY1-F1
#
_entry.id   AF-A0A4Q4XHY1-F1
#
_cell.length_a   1.000
_cell.length_b   1.000
_cell.length_c   1.000
_cell.angle_alpha   90.00
_cell.angle_beta   90.00
_cell.angle_gamma   90.00
#
_symmetry.space_group_name_H-M   'P 1'
#
loop_
_entity.id
_entity.type
_entity.pdbx_description
1 polymer ?
#
loop_
_entity_poly.entity_id
_entity_poly.type
_entity_poly.pdbx_seq_one_letter_code
_entity_poly.pdbx_strand_id
1 'polypeptide(L)'
;MVPGQGAGTSGPSEGYQKSEVAIVRDRQSCIPLTRTLNDGDVVVLLTPVVPPMQQEARDDRDPFEPLGRALAERHPWIRHVPYTSRNGITSTHVGFIKRAKAVIFVISGLPIFGQPSQIEMAEIARSIGGQRPQIVVACRSVQDLGLLEADSPTILEVPDYSSSQLRVAAALLFGDAAPPDTNVGDVEMIVETPRFWPPQVWDSTRNDVGPVQELWNQCLPDQFRLDKFGLQSLLQRDGYAMHFIVQAPESREIVGFCATYTTFVDQAGERLIGSLAMILVKPYYRKRGIGLSLYEHALRQLQRIRGVDRIQLGSTFPRLLYGIPAESASVEWFERRGWQMDCQGPGRGQEVCDLLLKMDDWPSGYSAVSSGLNFRQATFDDFNPIIDFVEKESSRKDNMGWYDQYTNVAQDGRFSDIILGLHGSTIIATAMIYTPSDGSPAAQNLPWARTVGADVGGVTCICITDDELVMTNSKDTVMIGLLDACVTVLKRQGMNQLFLDAIKGGHDGFLSIGKRSLYRWLDQMLTRSIIRISQMGTISGLVAEGVSHSPVTGSATITPPAYA
;
A
#
# COMPACT_ATOMS: atom_id res chain seq x y z
N MET A 1 -15.00 -5.39 -79.94
CA MET A 1 -15.10 -4.08 -79.29
C MET A 1 -15.80 -4.26 -77.95
N VAL A 2 -15.36 -3.51 -76.93
CA VAL A 2 -15.66 -3.58 -75.48
C VAL A 2 -14.74 -4.53 -74.67
N PRO A 3 -13.92 -4.00 -73.73
CA PRO A 3 -13.05 -4.77 -72.85
C PRO A 3 -13.54 -4.83 -71.39
N GLY A 4 -13.06 -5.86 -70.67
CA GLY A 4 -12.61 -5.75 -69.27
C GLY A 4 -13.59 -6.16 -68.17
N GLN A 5 -13.44 -7.38 -67.64
CA GLN A 5 -13.58 -7.67 -66.22
C GLN A 5 -12.74 -8.91 -65.87
N GLY A 6 -11.66 -8.69 -65.12
CA GLY A 6 -10.81 -9.74 -64.57
C GLY A 6 -11.44 -10.30 -63.29
N ALA A 7 -11.50 -11.63 -63.21
CA ALA A 7 -11.83 -12.36 -62.00
C ALA A 7 -10.61 -12.32 -61.05
N GLY A 8 -10.73 -11.58 -59.96
CA GLY A 8 -9.76 -11.58 -58.87
C GLY A 8 -9.88 -12.85 -58.05
N THR A 9 -8.84 -13.65 -58.04
CA THR A 9 -8.64 -14.76 -57.10
C THR A 9 -8.26 -14.17 -55.74
N SER A 10 -9.14 -14.35 -54.75
CA SER A 10 -8.89 -14.03 -53.35
C SER A 10 -7.90 -15.04 -52.76
N GLY A 11 -6.63 -14.66 -52.64
CA GLY A 11 -5.72 -15.29 -51.69
C GLY A 11 -5.88 -14.64 -50.30
N PRO A 12 -5.69 -15.36 -49.19
CA PRO A 12 -5.68 -14.75 -47.87
C PRO A 12 -4.39 -13.94 -47.72
N SER A 13 -4.51 -12.62 -47.72
CA SER A 13 -3.45 -11.73 -47.27
C SER A 13 -3.43 -11.78 -45.74
N GLU A 14 -2.62 -12.68 -45.18
CA GLU A 14 -2.15 -12.60 -43.79
C GLU A 14 -1.37 -11.29 -43.63
N GLY A 15 -2.02 -10.28 -43.05
CA GLY A 15 -1.34 -9.08 -42.59
C GLY A 15 -0.47 -9.43 -41.40
N TYR A 16 0.84 -9.57 -41.62
CA TYR A 16 1.82 -9.51 -40.52
C TYR A 16 1.74 -8.11 -39.91
N GLN A 17 1.01 -7.98 -38.81
CA GLN A 17 0.99 -6.79 -37.98
C GLN A 17 2.39 -6.64 -37.39
N LYS A 18 3.07 -5.54 -37.70
CA LYS A 18 4.44 -5.27 -37.28
C LYS A 18 4.45 -5.09 -35.75
N SER A 19 4.93 -6.09 -35.00
CA SER A 19 5.07 -5.97 -33.54
C SER A 19 5.98 -4.80 -33.19
N GLU A 20 5.68 -4.09 -32.10
CA GLU A 20 6.46 -2.94 -31.57
C GLU A 20 7.00 -3.22 -30.18
N VAL A 21 7.95 -2.40 -29.72
CA VAL A 21 8.46 -2.46 -28.34
C VAL A 21 7.39 -1.98 -27.37
N ALA A 22 7.00 -2.81 -26.41
CA ALA A 22 5.89 -2.52 -25.52
C ALA A 22 6.14 -3.01 -24.08
N ILE A 23 5.73 -2.21 -23.09
CA ILE A 23 5.68 -2.66 -21.69
C ILE A 23 4.44 -3.54 -21.53
N VAL A 24 4.63 -4.84 -21.43
CA VAL A 24 3.55 -5.81 -21.24
C VAL A 24 3.05 -5.81 -19.79
N ARG A 25 3.97 -5.61 -18.84
CA ARG A 25 3.69 -5.69 -17.41
C ARG A 25 4.69 -4.85 -16.62
N ASP A 26 4.26 -4.11 -15.60
CA ASP A 26 5.16 -3.46 -14.64
C ASP A 26 4.55 -3.42 -13.22
N ARG A 27 4.43 -4.59 -12.59
CA ARG A 27 3.85 -4.71 -11.23
C ARG A 27 4.71 -4.03 -10.17
N GLN A 28 6.02 -3.97 -10.38
CA GLN A 28 6.96 -3.29 -9.48
C GLN A 28 6.97 -1.76 -9.65
N SER A 29 6.27 -1.22 -10.66
CA SER A 29 6.27 0.22 -10.98
C SER A 29 7.68 0.81 -11.11
N CYS A 30 8.60 0.01 -11.65
CA CYS A 30 10.03 0.31 -11.71
C CYS A 30 10.44 1.01 -13.01
N ILE A 31 9.54 1.09 -14.01
CA ILE A 31 9.76 1.84 -15.25
C ILE A 31 9.09 3.23 -15.14
N PRO A 32 9.79 4.34 -15.46
CA PRO A 32 11.19 4.39 -15.85
C PRO A 32 12.12 4.18 -14.66
N LEU A 33 13.27 3.55 -14.95
CA LEU A 33 14.32 3.21 -13.99
C LEU A 33 14.87 4.45 -13.26
N THR A 34 14.74 5.64 -13.84
CA THR A 34 15.05 6.92 -13.20
C THR A 34 14.28 7.18 -11.91
N ARG A 35 13.16 6.49 -11.66
CA ARG A 35 12.42 6.57 -10.40
C ARG A 35 13.00 5.70 -9.29
N THR A 36 13.82 4.71 -9.63
CA THR A 36 14.33 3.71 -8.68
C THR A 36 15.83 3.74 -8.50
N LEU A 37 16.57 4.32 -9.45
CA LEU A 37 18.04 4.39 -9.43
C LEU A 37 18.51 5.78 -8.97
N ASN A 38 19.51 5.77 -8.09
CA ASN A 38 20.31 6.95 -7.72
C ASN A 38 21.68 6.92 -8.42
N ASP A 39 22.38 8.06 -8.35
CA ASP A 39 23.78 8.17 -8.78
C ASP A 39 24.65 7.18 -7.99
N GLY A 40 25.26 6.21 -8.69
CA GLY A 40 26.09 5.17 -8.08
C GLY A 40 25.45 3.79 -7.98
N ASP A 41 24.13 3.67 -8.16
CA ASP A 41 23.44 2.38 -8.11
C ASP A 41 23.87 1.48 -9.28
N VAL A 42 24.16 0.20 -9.04
CA VAL A 42 24.56 -0.71 -10.13
C VAL A 42 23.33 -1.36 -10.76
N VAL A 43 23.22 -1.35 -12.09
CA VAL A 43 22.23 -2.16 -12.82
C VAL A 43 22.94 -3.30 -13.51
N VAL A 44 22.46 -4.52 -13.33
CA VAL A 44 23.01 -5.69 -14.04
C VAL A 44 22.12 -6.02 -15.22
N LEU A 45 22.71 -6.05 -16.42
CA LEU A 45 22.09 -6.50 -17.66
C LEU A 45 22.56 -7.93 -17.95
N LEU A 46 21.64 -8.89 -17.84
CA LEU A 46 21.87 -10.30 -18.14
C LEU A 46 21.36 -10.62 -19.55
N THR A 47 22.25 -11.00 -20.46
CA THR A 47 21.90 -11.28 -21.86
C THR A 47 22.28 -12.68 -22.29
N PRO A 48 21.45 -13.38 -23.10
CA PRO A 48 21.80 -14.70 -23.59
C PRO A 48 22.88 -14.62 -24.68
N VAL A 49 23.83 -15.55 -24.66
CA VAL A 49 24.74 -15.76 -25.79
C VAL A 49 23.97 -16.47 -26.91
N VAL A 50 23.64 -15.72 -27.97
CA VAL A 50 22.93 -16.21 -29.16
C VAL A 50 23.60 -15.73 -30.45
N PRO A 51 23.36 -16.38 -31.59
CA PRO A 51 23.82 -15.88 -32.88
C PRO A 51 23.20 -14.51 -33.23
N PRO A 52 23.91 -13.63 -33.95
CA PRO A 52 23.36 -12.37 -34.46
C PRO A 52 22.26 -12.63 -35.50
N MET A 53 21.34 -11.67 -35.65
CA MET A 53 20.28 -11.76 -36.66
C MET A 53 20.86 -11.72 -38.08
N GLN A 54 20.22 -12.44 -39.01
CA GLN A 54 20.71 -12.74 -40.37
C GLN A 54 21.13 -11.51 -41.22
N GLN A 55 20.71 -10.28 -40.88
CA GLN A 55 21.12 -9.06 -41.60
C GLN A 55 22.41 -8.41 -41.07
N GLU A 56 22.87 -8.74 -39.87
CA GLU A 56 24.10 -8.19 -39.26
C GLU A 56 25.29 -9.18 -39.32
N ALA A 57 25.14 -10.24 -40.13
CA ALA A 57 25.92 -11.49 -40.16
C ALA A 57 27.40 -11.39 -40.61
N ARG A 58 28.07 -10.25 -40.41
CA ARG A 58 29.50 -10.09 -40.73
C ARG A 58 30.40 -9.83 -39.53
N ASP A 59 29.89 -9.88 -38.31
CA ASP A 59 30.68 -9.58 -37.13
C ASP A 59 30.42 -10.54 -35.97
N ASP A 60 31.49 -11.03 -35.33
CA ASP A 60 31.48 -11.83 -34.09
C ASP A 60 31.06 -11.00 -32.85
N ARG A 61 30.22 -9.98 -33.05
CA ARG A 61 29.81 -9.03 -32.01
C ARG A 61 28.65 -9.57 -31.18
N ASP A 62 28.65 -9.26 -29.89
CA ASP A 62 27.54 -9.56 -28.99
C ASP A 62 26.26 -8.87 -29.51
N PRO A 63 25.20 -9.62 -29.85
CA PRO A 63 23.97 -9.05 -30.41
C PRO A 63 23.25 -8.11 -29.44
N PHE A 64 23.55 -8.16 -28.14
CA PHE A 64 22.96 -7.28 -27.13
C PHE A 64 23.87 -6.12 -26.73
N GLU A 65 25.05 -5.99 -27.33
CA GLU A 65 25.92 -4.82 -27.16
C GLU A 65 25.18 -3.49 -27.40
N PRO A 66 24.30 -3.35 -28.42
CA PRO A 66 23.53 -2.13 -28.61
C PRO A 66 22.62 -1.77 -27.43
N LEU A 67 22.02 -2.77 -26.76
CA LEU A 67 21.21 -2.56 -25.56
C LEU A 67 22.07 -2.09 -24.40
N GLY A 68 23.19 -2.77 -24.15
CA GLY A 68 24.13 -2.41 -23.09
C GLY A 68 24.67 -0.98 -23.24
N ARG A 69 25.05 -0.61 -24.47
CA ARG A 69 25.50 0.76 -24.81
C ARG A 69 24.41 1.79 -24.58
N ALA A 70 23.21 1.57 -25.11
CA ALA A 70 22.10 2.51 -24.98
C ALA A 70 21.66 2.71 -23.51
N LEU A 71 21.73 1.67 -22.68
CA LEU A 71 21.48 1.79 -21.25
C LEU A 71 22.61 2.57 -20.56
N ALA A 72 23.87 2.34 -20.95
CA ALA A 72 25.03 3.02 -20.37
C ALA A 72 25.08 4.53 -20.67
N GLU A 73 24.49 4.95 -21.80
CA GLU A 73 24.29 6.38 -22.13
C GLU A 73 23.36 7.08 -21.12
N ARG A 74 22.45 6.34 -20.49
CA ARG A 74 21.43 6.86 -19.55
C ARG A 74 21.81 6.67 -18.09
N HIS A 75 22.61 5.64 -17.81
CA HIS A 75 23.07 5.34 -16.47
C HIS A 75 24.50 4.79 -16.49
N PRO A 76 25.49 5.43 -15.85
CA PRO A 76 26.90 5.07 -16.02
C PRO A 76 27.29 3.70 -15.42
N TRP A 77 26.45 3.13 -14.55
CA TRP A 77 26.75 1.91 -13.78
C TRP A 77 26.03 0.66 -14.30
N ILE A 78 25.94 0.51 -15.63
CA ILE A 78 25.48 -0.74 -16.26
C ILE A 78 26.59 -1.80 -16.23
N ARG A 79 26.27 -2.99 -15.73
CA ARG A 79 27.11 -4.19 -15.80
C ARG A 79 26.47 -5.21 -16.73
N HIS A 80 26.95 -5.24 -17.97
CA HIS A 80 26.52 -6.20 -18.98
C HIS A 80 27.25 -7.53 -18.77
N VAL A 81 26.49 -8.59 -18.47
CA VAL A 81 27.01 -9.92 -18.12
C VAL A 81 26.26 -10.99 -18.94
N PRO A 82 26.92 -11.64 -19.91
CA PRO A 82 26.28 -12.65 -20.74
C PRO A 82 26.12 -13.99 -19.99
N TYR A 83 25.01 -14.68 -20.22
CA TYR A 83 24.76 -16.05 -19.75
C TYR A 83 24.62 -17.01 -20.94
N THR A 84 24.95 -18.29 -20.74
CA THR A 84 24.89 -19.32 -21.80
C THR A 84 23.82 -20.35 -21.48
N SER A 85 23.23 -20.98 -22.50
CA SER A 85 22.29 -22.06 -22.27
C SER A 85 22.92 -23.26 -21.56
N ARG A 86 24.21 -23.54 -21.80
CA ARG A 86 24.95 -24.65 -21.16
C ARG A 86 25.18 -24.43 -19.66
N ASN A 87 25.62 -23.25 -19.25
CA ASN A 87 26.04 -22.99 -17.86
C ASN A 87 24.99 -22.22 -17.05
N GLY A 88 23.97 -21.65 -17.70
CA GLY A 88 22.92 -20.86 -17.06
C GLY A 88 23.44 -19.77 -16.12
N ILE A 89 22.77 -19.62 -14.98
CA ILE A 89 23.14 -18.67 -13.92
C ILE A 89 24.19 -19.30 -12.99
N THR A 90 25.41 -18.78 -13.08
CA THR A 90 26.59 -19.25 -12.32
C THR A 90 26.87 -18.40 -11.08
N SER A 91 27.83 -18.82 -10.24
CA SER A 91 28.29 -18.06 -9.07
C SER A 91 28.77 -16.64 -9.39
N THR A 92 29.35 -16.43 -10.58
CA THR A 92 29.73 -15.10 -11.08
C THR A 92 28.50 -14.20 -11.22
N HIS A 93 27.43 -14.71 -11.84
CA HIS A 93 26.17 -13.99 -11.99
C HIS A 93 25.55 -13.65 -10.64
N VAL A 94 25.57 -14.61 -9.69
CA VAL A 94 25.11 -14.39 -8.31
C VAL A 94 25.83 -13.20 -7.68
N GLY A 95 27.15 -13.10 -7.86
CA GLY A 95 27.93 -11.97 -7.35
C GLY A 95 27.47 -10.63 -7.92
N PHE A 96 27.21 -10.56 -9.23
CA PHE A 96 26.69 -9.34 -9.87
C PHE A 96 25.29 -8.99 -9.38
N ILE A 97 24.36 -9.95 -9.37
CA ILE A 97 22.96 -9.75 -8.95
C ILE A 97 22.89 -9.22 -7.51
N LYS A 98 23.67 -9.79 -6.58
CA LYS A 98 23.67 -9.37 -5.16
C LYS A 98 24.11 -7.91 -4.95
N ARG A 99 24.96 -7.39 -5.84
CA ARG A 99 25.46 -6.00 -5.80
C ARG A 99 24.59 -5.02 -6.59
N ALA A 100 23.66 -5.52 -7.39
CA ALA A 100 22.81 -4.68 -8.21
C ALA A 100 21.68 -4.05 -7.38
N LYS A 101 21.27 -2.85 -7.79
CA LYS A 101 20.01 -2.22 -7.38
C LYS A 101 18.84 -2.77 -8.20
N ALA A 102 19.04 -3.00 -9.49
CA ALA A 102 18.05 -3.57 -10.42
C ALA A 102 18.69 -4.58 -11.38
N VAL A 103 17.89 -5.55 -11.84
CA VAL A 103 18.31 -6.57 -12.80
C VAL A 103 17.46 -6.46 -14.06
N ILE A 104 18.10 -6.31 -15.21
CA ILE A 104 17.48 -6.44 -16.53
C ILE A 104 17.87 -7.81 -17.07
N PHE A 105 16.89 -8.66 -17.36
CA PHE A 105 17.10 -10.03 -17.85
C PHE A 105 16.51 -10.17 -19.25
N VAL A 106 17.34 -10.44 -20.24
CA VAL A 106 16.88 -10.59 -21.63
C VAL A 106 16.51 -12.04 -21.92
N ILE A 107 15.38 -12.28 -22.56
CA ILE A 107 14.97 -13.58 -23.09
C ILE A 107 14.80 -13.48 -24.60
N SER A 108 15.52 -14.29 -25.37
CA SER A 108 15.58 -14.13 -26.83
C SER A 108 15.10 -15.33 -27.65
N GLY A 109 14.82 -16.48 -27.01
CA GLY A 109 14.53 -17.72 -27.73
C GLY A 109 13.57 -18.63 -26.99
N LEU A 110 12.90 -19.48 -27.77
CA LEU A 110 12.07 -20.57 -27.23
C LEU A 110 12.95 -21.60 -26.50
N PRO A 111 12.38 -22.35 -25.53
CA PRO A 111 13.07 -23.46 -24.90
C PRO A 111 13.58 -24.46 -25.94
N ILE A 112 14.85 -24.84 -25.84
CA ILE A 112 15.46 -25.87 -26.68
C ILE A 112 15.50 -27.17 -25.87
N PHE A 113 14.98 -28.26 -26.43
CA PHE A 113 14.94 -29.56 -25.76
C PHE A 113 16.34 -29.99 -25.28
N GLY A 114 16.45 -30.36 -24.00
CA GLY A 114 17.71 -30.76 -23.37
C GLY A 114 18.60 -29.61 -22.89
N GLN A 115 18.15 -28.35 -23.00
CA GLN A 115 18.79 -27.18 -22.39
C GLN A 115 17.86 -26.53 -21.36
N PRO A 116 18.39 -25.95 -20.26
CA PRO A 116 17.56 -25.22 -19.31
C PRO A 116 16.88 -24.03 -19.98
N SER A 117 15.64 -23.75 -19.59
CA SER A 117 14.86 -22.67 -20.19
C SER A 117 15.38 -21.30 -19.74
N GLN A 118 15.38 -20.32 -20.65
CA GLN A 118 15.72 -18.94 -20.28
C GLN A 118 14.75 -18.36 -19.24
N ILE A 119 13.51 -18.86 -19.19
CA ILE A 119 12.50 -18.49 -18.17
C ILE A 119 12.91 -19.02 -16.80
N GLU A 120 13.28 -20.30 -16.71
CA GLU A 120 13.80 -20.88 -15.46
C GLU A 120 15.06 -20.14 -14.99
N MET A 121 15.93 -19.75 -15.92
CA MET A 121 17.10 -18.93 -15.60
C MET A 121 16.72 -17.54 -15.09
N ALA A 122 15.68 -16.91 -15.64
CA ALA A 122 15.16 -15.63 -15.16
C ALA A 122 14.57 -15.78 -13.75
N GLU A 123 13.87 -16.88 -13.45
CA GLU A 123 13.34 -17.18 -12.11
C GLU A 123 14.45 -17.42 -11.09
N ILE A 124 15.52 -18.14 -11.47
CA ILE A 124 16.72 -18.31 -10.63
C ILE A 124 17.34 -16.93 -10.34
N ALA A 125 17.52 -16.10 -11.36
CA ALA A 125 18.05 -14.74 -11.19
C ALA A 125 17.17 -13.88 -10.27
N ARG A 126 15.84 -14.03 -10.36
CA ARG A 126 14.87 -13.38 -9.47
C ARG A 126 15.04 -13.82 -8.02
N SER A 127 15.11 -15.13 -7.80
CA SER A 127 15.29 -15.73 -6.48
C SER A 127 16.58 -15.22 -5.81
N ILE A 128 17.66 -15.09 -6.57
CA ILE A 128 18.93 -14.50 -6.09
C ILE A 128 18.77 -13.00 -5.78
N GLY A 129 18.02 -12.27 -6.62
CA GLY A 129 17.77 -10.83 -6.48
C GLY A 129 16.87 -10.46 -5.30
N GLY A 130 16.02 -11.38 -4.85
CA GLY A 130 15.08 -11.17 -3.75
C GLY A 130 14.04 -10.08 -4.10
N GLN A 131 13.98 -9.04 -3.28
CA GLN A 131 13.02 -7.93 -3.46
C GLN A 131 13.46 -6.86 -4.48
N ARG A 132 14.63 -7.04 -5.12
CA ARG A 132 15.13 -6.08 -6.12
C ARG A 132 14.24 -6.06 -7.36
N PRO A 133 14.07 -4.90 -8.02
CA PRO A 133 13.43 -4.83 -9.32
C PRO A 133 14.08 -5.80 -10.32
N GLN A 134 13.25 -6.61 -10.97
CA GLN A 134 13.65 -7.44 -12.10
C GLN A 134 12.77 -7.10 -13.30
N ILE A 135 13.41 -6.73 -14.41
CA ILE A 135 12.76 -6.42 -15.67
C ILE A 135 13.15 -7.50 -16.69
N VAL A 136 12.18 -8.25 -17.19
CA VAL A 136 12.38 -9.21 -18.27
C VAL A 136 12.18 -8.52 -19.60
N VAL A 137 13.21 -8.52 -20.46
CA VAL A 137 13.14 -8.01 -21.85
C VAL A 137 12.97 -9.20 -22.78
N ALA A 138 11.76 -9.43 -23.26
CA ALA A 138 11.40 -10.53 -24.15
C ALA A 138 11.57 -10.11 -25.61
N CYS A 139 12.59 -10.60 -26.31
CA CYS A 139 12.89 -10.25 -27.70
C CYS A 139 12.04 -11.03 -28.73
N ARG A 140 10.79 -11.32 -28.37
CA ARG A 140 9.71 -11.86 -29.19
C ARG A 140 8.40 -11.83 -28.38
N SER A 141 7.30 -12.21 -29.03
CA SER A 141 5.98 -12.38 -28.40
C SER A 141 6.05 -13.08 -27.04
N VAL A 142 5.54 -12.42 -25.99
CA VAL A 142 5.42 -12.99 -24.63
C VAL A 142 4.49 -14.19 -24.59
N GLN A 143 3.54 -14.28 -25.54
CA GLN A 143 2.66 -15.43 -25.68
C GLN A 143 3.43 -16.64 -26.19
N ASP A 144 4.26 -16.46 -27.22
CA ASP A 144 5.10 -17.54 -27.77
C ASP A 144 6.08 -18.09 -26.72
N LEU A 145 6.61 -17.20 -25.87
CA LEU A 145 7.54 -17.58 -24.82
C LEU A 145 6.85 -18.23 -23.61
N GLY A 146 5.53 -18.13 -23.45
CA GLY A 146 4.84 -18.57 -22.24
C GLY A 146 5.07 -17.64 -21.03
N LEU A 147 5.42 -16.38 -21.26
CA LEU A 147 5.70 -15.40 -20.21
C LEU A 147 4.44 -14.77 -19.60
N LEU A 148 3.26 -14.94 -20.23
CA LEU A 148 1.99 -14.45 -19.68
C LEU A 148 1.64 -15.15 -18.36
N GLU A 149 1.97 -16.43 -18.23
CA GLU A 149 1.73 -17.25 -17.04
C GLU A 149 2.90 -17.19 -16.04
N ALA A 150 4.08 -16.76 -16.48
CA ALA A 150 5.25 -16.60 -15.62
C ALA A 150 5.04 -15.49 -14.58
N ASP A 151 5.54 -15.70 -13.36
CA ASP A 151 5.42 -14.74 -12.24
C ASP A 151 6.41 -13.55 -12.34
N SER A 152 6.89 -13.25 -13.54
CA SER A 152 7.78 -12.12 -13.77
C SER A 152 7.04 -10.81 -13.49
N PRO A 153 7.54 -9.96 -12.57
CA PRO A 153 6.83 -8.76 -12.13
C PRO A 153 6.77 -7.66 -13.18
N THR A 154 7.84 -7.50 -13.96
CA THR A 154 7.95 -6.48 -15.01
C THR A 154 8.47 -7.12 -16.29
N ILE A 155 7.76 -6.92 -17.41
CA ILE A 155 8.03 -7.52 -18.72
C ILE A 155 7.94 -6.42 -19.79
N LEU A 156 9.00 -6.32 -20.58
CA LEU A 156 9.12 -5.50 -21.78
C LEU A 156 9.19 -6.43 -22.99
N GLU A 157 8.22 -6.38 -23.88
CA GLU A 157 8.27 -7.08 -25.16
C GLU A 157 9.01 -6.22 -26.18
N VAL A 158 9.87 -6.88 -26.95
CA VAL A 158 10.64 -6.32 -28.05
C VAL A 158 10.44 -7.28 -29.24
N PRO A 159 10.09 -6.81 -30.45
CA PRO A 159 9.74 -7.69 -31.58
C PRO A 159 10.86 -8.66 -31.96
N ASP A 160 12.09 -8.15 -31.89
CA ASP A 160 13.33 -8.85 -32.15
C ASP A 160 14.46 -8.20 -31.35
N TYR A 161 15.69 -8.66 -31.53
CA TYR A 161 16.88 -8.09 -30.89
C TYR A 161 17.76 -7.31 -31.90
N SER A 162 17.15 -6.70 -32.92
CA SER A 162 17.86 -5.77 -33.81
C SER A 162 18.33 -4.52 -33.06
N SER A 163 19.42 -3.93 -33.54
CA SER A 163 20.02 -2.74 -32.91
C SER A 163 19.03 -1.58 -32.72
N SER A 164 18.08 -1.39 -33.65
CA SER A 164 17.04 -0.36 -33.55
C SER A 164 16.05 -0.65 -32.41
N GLN A 165 15.54 -1.88 -32.32
CA GLN A 165 14.55 -2.24 -31.31
C GLN A 165 15.15 -2.22 -29.90
N LEU A 166 16.40 -2.66 -29.76
CA LEU A 166 17.13 -2.62 -28.49
C LEU A 166 17.37 -1.18 -27.98
N ARG A 167 17.61 -0.22 -28.88
CA ARG A 167 17.71 1.20 -28.50
C ARG A 167 16.38 1.78 -28.04
N VAL A 168 15.28 1.42 -28.71
CA VAL A 168 13.92 1.81 -28.30
C VAL A 168 13.59 1.20 -26.93
N ALA A 169 13.95 -0.05 -26.69
CA ALA A 169 13.80 -0.70 -25.39
C ALA A 169 14.56 0.07 -24.29
N ALA A 170 15.81 0.46 -24.52
CA ALA A 170 16.58 1.27 -23.56
C ALA A 170 15.95 2.64 -23.29
N ALA A 171 15.46 3.33 -24.33
CA ALA A 171 14.75 4.60 -24.20
C ALA A 171 13.49 4.45 -23.33
N LEU A 172 12.68 3.42 -23.59
CA LEU A 172 11.46 3.16 -22.85
C LEU A 172 11.72 2.80 -21.38
N LEU A 173 12.78 2.04 -21.10
CA LEU A 173 13.20 1.69 -19.74
C LEU A 173 13.57 2.91 -18.89
N PHE A 174 14.00 4.01 -19.51
CA PHE A 174 14.35 5.27 -18.82
C PHE A 174 13.33 6.39 -19.01
N GLY A 175 12.29 6.15 -19.82
CA GLY A 175 11.17 7.07 -19.99
C GLY A 175 11.42 8.20 -20.98
N ASP A 176 12.33 8.00 -21.94
CA ASP A 176 12.58 8.97 -23.01
C ASP A 176 11.42 8.96 -24.02
N ALA A 177 11.12 10.11 -24.61
CA ALA A 177 10.22 10.18 -25.77
C ALA A 177 10.89 9.48 -26.98
N ALA A 178 10.17 8.58 -27.65
CA ALA A 178 10.71 7.81 -28.77
C ALA A 178 11.17 8.72 -29.93
N PRO A 179 12.17 8.31 -30.75
CA PRO A 179 12.62 9.08 -31.91
C PRO A 179 11.52 9.22 -32.98
N PRO A 180 11.51 10.32 -33.76
CA PRO A 180 10.39 10.73 -34.62
C PRO A 180 10.07 9.83 -35.82
N ASP A 181 10.90 8.83 -36.16
CA ASP A 181 10.72 7.97 -37.35
C ASP A 181 10.11 6.58 -37.06
N THR A 182 9.54 6.38 -35.86
CA THR A 182 8.81 5.15 -35.55
C THR A 182 7.32 5.42 -35.75
N ASN A 183 6.75 4.89 -36.85
CA ASN A 183 5.29 4.79 -36.99
C ASN A 183 4.79 3.82 -35.92
N VAL A 184 4.50 4.37 -34.74
CA VAL A 184 3.84 3.72 -33.61
C VAL A 184 2.46 3.25 -34.10
N GLY A 185 2.33 1.96 -34.33
CA GLY A 185 1.04 1.31 -34.49
C GLY A 185 0.32 1.34 -33.14
N ASP A 186 -0.45 2.40 -32.90
CA ASP A 186 -1.47 2.58 -31.87
C ASP A 186 -1.43 1.58 -30.69
N VAL A 187 -0.33 1.57 -29.95
CA VAL A 187 -0.39 1.41 -28.49
C VAL A 187 -0.21 2.81 -27.94
N GLU A 188 -1.30 3.55 -28.05
CA GLU A 188 -1.63 4.61 -27.14
C GLU A 188 -1.40 4.10 -25.69
N MET A 189 -0.18 4.26 -25.16
CA MET A 189 -0.06 4.79 -23.82
C MET A 189 -0.67 6.19 -23.92
N ILE A 190 -2.01 6.26 -23.92
CA ILE A 190 -2.68 7.48 -23.56
C ILE A 190 -2.17 7.71 -22.14
N VAL A 191 -1.20 8.60 -22.00
CA VAL A 191 -1.13 9.45 -20.84
C VAL A 191 -2.44 10.23 -20.92
N GLU A 192 -3.53 9.57 -20.52
CA GLU A 192 -4.85 10.18 -20.42
C GLU A 192 -4.60 11.34 -19.50
N THR A 193 -4.72 12.55 -20.05
CA THR A 193 -4.68 13.77 -19.26
C THR A 193 -5.58 13.52 -18.06
N PRO A 194 -5.06 13.70 -16.82
CA PRO A 194 -5.84 13.40 -15.63
C PRO A 194 -7.21 14.06 -15.74
N ARG A 195 -8.26 13.24 -15.81
CA ARG A 195 -9.63 13.71 -15.95
C ARG A 195 -10.44 13.35 -14.72
N PHE A 196 -11.61 13.94 -14.61
CA PHE A 196 -12.56 13.53 -13.60
C PHE A 196 -13.17 12.17 -13.96
N TRP A 197 -13.18 11.25 -12.99
CA TRP A 197 -13.82 9.94 -13.11
C TRP A 197 -14.96 9.87 -12.11
N PRO A 198 -16.23 9.70 -12.53
CA PRO A 198 -17.38 9.79 -11.64
C PRO A 198 -17.41 8.62 -10.64
N PRO A 199 -17.21 8.88 -9.33
CA PRO A 199 -17.34 7.84 -8.33
C PRO A 199 -18.80 7.47 -8.10
N GLN A 200 -19.04 6.19 -7.84
CA GLN A 200 -20.36 5.64 -7.51
C GLN A 200 -20.31 5.02 -6.13
N VAL A 201 -21.43 5.04 -5.41
CA VAL A 201 -21.56 4.35 -4.12
C VAL A 201 -21.47 2.84 -4.37
N TRP A 202 -20.63 2.15 -3.60
CA TRP A 202 -20.57 0.70 -3.60
C TRP A 202 -21.52 0.17 -2.52
N ASP A 203 -22.49 -0.62 -2.95
CA ASP A 203 -23.52 -1.18 -2.08
C ASP A 203 -23.19 -2.64 -1.76
N SER A 204 -22.65 -2.90 -0.57
CA SER A 204 -22.28 -4.24 -0.12
C SER A 204 -23.46 -5.22 -0.04
N THR A 205 -24.70 -4.72 0.02
CA THR A 205 -25.90 -5.58 0.07
C THR A 205 -26.33 -6.07 -1.31
N ARG A 206 -25.90 -5.37 -2.38
CA ARG A 206 -26.27 -5.66 -3.76
C ARG A 206 -25.10 -6.08 -4.64
N ASN A 207 -23.88 -5.70 -4.28
CA ASN A 207 -22.69 -5.91 -5.07
C ASN A 207 -21.84 -7.06 -4.52
N ASP A 208 -21.33 -7.91 -5.42
CA ASP A 208 -20.30 -8.89 -5.07
C ASP A 208 -19.03 -8.15 -4.62
N VAL A 209 -18.43 -8.62 -3.53
CA VAL A 209 -17.13 -8.15 -3.03
C VAL A 209 -15.98 -8.61 -3.92
N GLY A 210 -16.19 -9.66 -4.73
CA GLY A 210 -15.17 -10.28 -5.59
C GLY A 210 -14.37 -9.28 -6.43
N PRO A 211 -14.99 -8.40 -7.23
CA PRO A 211 -14.25 -7.39 -8.01
C PRO A 211 -13.43 -6.41 -7.16
N VAL A 212 -13.90 -6.05 -5.96
CA VAL A 212 -13.14 -5.21 -5.01
C VAL A 212 -11.97 -5.99 -4.43
N GLN A 213 -12.17 -7.26 -4.09
CA GLN A 213 -11.12 -8.17 -3.61
C GLN A 213 -10.03 -8.39 -4.66
N GLU A 214 -10.41 -8.51 -5.93
CA GLU A 214 -9.45 -8.65 -7.04
C GLU A 214 -8.61 -7.37 -7.19
N LEU A 215 -9.25 -6.21 -7.17
CA LEU A 215 -8.54 -4.92 -7.16
C LEU A 215 -7.62 -4.78 -5.93
N TRP A 216 -8.08 -5.23 -4.76
CA TRP A 216 -7.32 -5.28 -3.53
C TRP A 216 -6.03 -6.09 -3.68
N ASN A 217 -6.14 -7.32 -4.17
CA ASN A 217 -5.00 -8.22 -4.39
C ASN A 217 -4.03 -7.71 -5.46
N GLN A 218 -4.52 -6.97 -6.46
CA GLN A 218 -3.66 -6.34 -7.47
C GLN A 218 -2.90 -5.11 -6.95
N CYS A 219 -3.43 -4.44 -5.94
CA CYS A 219 -2.85 -3.19 -5.43
C CYS A 219 -1.99 -3.37 -4.18
N LEU A 220 -2.22 -4.42 -3.39
CA LEU A 220 -1.61 -4.62 -2.09
C LEU A 220 -0.70 -5.86 -2.08
N PRO A 221 0.38 -5.85 -1.27
CA PRO A 221 1.22 -7.03 -1.08
C PRO A 221 0.45 -8.23 -0.51
N ASP A 222 0.95 -9.44 -0.75
CA ASP A 222 0.28 -10.71 -0.42
C ASP A 222 -0.13 -10.87 1.04
N GLN A 223 0.65 -10.26 1.93
CA GLN A 223 0.43 -10.22 3.37
C GLN A 223 -0.83 -9.45 3.81
N PHE A 224 -1.43 -8.64 2.93
CA PHE A 224 -2.71 -7.98 3.15
C PHE A 224 -3.89 -8.70 2.48
N ARG A 225 -3.66 -9.88 1.89
CA ARG A 225 -4.73 -10.63 1.24
C ARG A 225 -5.74 -11.11 2.29
N LEU A 226 -7.01 -10.87 1.98
CA LEU A 226 -8.15 -11.34 2.76
C LEU A 226 -8.99 -12.24 1.87
N ASP A 227 -9.59 -13.28 2.45
CA ASP A 227 -10.61 -14.05 1.75
C ASP A 227 -11.88 -13.19 1.52
N LYS A 228 -12.78 -13.65 0.65
CA LYS A 228 -14.00 -12.89 0.28
C LYS A 228 -14.84 -12.55 1.50
N PHE A 229 -15.02 -13.52 2.39
CA PHE A 229 -15.86 -13.36 3.57
C PHE A 229 -15.25 -12.38 4.57
N GLY A 230 -13.95 -12.51 4.84
CA GLY A 230 -13.18 -11.61 5.69
C GLY A 230 -13.25 -10.17 5.18
N LEU A 231 -12.96 -9.94 3.90
CA LEU A 231 -13.07 -8.60 3.32
C LEU A 231 -14.50 -8.06 3.38
N GLN A 232 -15.50 -8.87 3.03
CA GLN A 232 -16.90 -8.44 3.08
C GLN A 232 -17.32 -8.05 4.50
N SER A 233 -16.94 -8.80 5.52
CA SER A 233 -17.25 -8.52 6.93
C SER A 233 -16.64 -7.20 7.44
N LEU A 234 -15.52 -6.77 6.85
CA LEU A 234 -14.87 -5.50 7.19
C LEU A 234 -15.52 -4.33 6.45
N LEU A 235 -15.96 -4.53 5.21
CA LEU A 235 -16.56 -3.48 4.40
C LEU A 235 -18.05 -3.27 4.71
N GLN A 236 -18.79 -4.32 5.06
CA GLN A 236 -20.21 -4.24 5.38
C GLN A 236 -20.42 -3.85 6.83
N ARG A 237 -20.54 -2.53 7.11
CA ARG A 237 -20.84 -1.97 8.43
C ARG A 237 -22.03 -1.01 8.37
N ASP A 238 -23.20 -1.52 8.71
CA ASP A 238 -24.46 -0.79 8.64
C ASP A 238 -24.41 0.50 9.47
N GLY A 239 -24.76 1.62 8.85
CA GLY A 239 -24.77 2.95 9.50
C GLY A 239 -23.41 3.61 9.67
N TYR A 240 -22.30 2.90 9.41
CA TYR A 240 -20.94 3.40 9.63
C TYR A 240 -20.09 3.40 8.36
N ALA A 241 -20.38 2.58 7.35
CA ALA A 241 -19.61 2.48 6.11
C ALA A 241 -20.29 3.19 4.94
N MET A 242 -19.50 3.93 4.15
CA MET A 242 -19.93 4.46 2.86
C MET A 242 -18.77 4.38 1.87
N HIS A 243 -18.81 3.41 0.97
CA HIS A 243 -17.69 3.11 0.09
C HIS A 243 -17.97 3.57 -1.33
N PHE A 244 -16.91 3.81 -2.10
CA PHE A 244 -17.02 4.31 -3.46
C PHE A 244 -16.18 3.48 -4.43
N ILE A 245 -16.70 3.29 -5.63
CA ILE A 245 -16.00 2.65 -6.75
C ILE A 245 -15.94 3.59 -7.94
N VAL A 246 -14.94 3.39 -8.79
CA VAL A 246 -14.88 3.94 -10.14
C VAL A 246 -14.81 2.76 -11.10
N GLN A 247 -15.66 2.81 -12.13
CA GLN A 247 -15.68 1.81 -13.19
C GLN A 247 -15.13 2.38 -14.49
N ALA A 248 -14.45 1.54 -15.27
CA ALA A 248 -14.09 1.86 -16.65
C ALA A 248 -15.37 2.05 -17.49
N PRO A 249 -15.49 3.13 -18.29
CA PRO A 249 -16.70 3.44 -19.06
C PRO A 249 -17.13 2.30 -19.98
N GLU A 250 -16.18 1.64 -20.64
CA GLU A 250 -16.42 0.64 -21.68
C GLU A 250 -16.65 -0.75 -21.05
N SER A 251 -15.72 -1.22 -20.22
CA SER A 251 -15.75 -2.59 -19.69
C SER A 251 -16.60 -2.75 -18.42
N ARG A 252 -17.00 -1.64 -17.78
CA ARG A 252 -17.62 -1.61 -16.44
C ARG A 252 -16.78 -2.27 -15.34
N GLU A 253 -15.51 -2.56 -15.61
CA GLU A 253 -14.59 -3.10 -14.63
C GLU A 253 -14.35 -2.07 -13.51
N ILE A 254 -14.28 -2.53 -12.26
CA ILE A 254 -13.87 -1.68 -11.13
C ILE A 254 -12.36 -1.40 -11.24
N VAL A 255 -12.02 -0.14 -11.50
CA VAL A 255 -10.63 0.33 -11.67
C VAL A 255 -10.15 1.20 -10.52
N GLY A 256 -11.06 1.59 -9.63
CA GLY A 256 -10.74 2.29 -8.39
C GLY A 256 -11.74 1.99 -7.29
N PHE A 257 -11.26 1.99 -6.06
CA PHE A 257 -12.06 1.75 -4.86
C PHE A 257 -11.62 2.66 -3.72
N CYS A 258 -12.57 3.13 -2.93
CA CYS A 258 -12.34 3.94 -1.75
C CYS A 258 -13.21 3.45 -0.59
N ALA A 259 -12.57 3.00 0.49
CA ALA A 259 -13.26 2.64 1.72
C ALA A 259 -13.33 3.87 2.65
N THR A 260 -14.49 4.12 3.23
CA THR A 260 -14.69 5.15 4.26
C THR A 260 -15.57 4.64 5.38
N TYR A 261 -15.30 5.12 6.59
CA TYR A 261 -16.10 4.83 7.79
C TYR A 261 -16.38 6.09 8.58
N THR A 262 -17.39 6.06 9.44
CA THR A 262 -17.59 7.01 10.53
C THR A 262 -17.56 6.28 11.86
N THR A 263 -16.99 6.90 12.89
CA THR A 263 -16.92 6.32 14.25
C THR A 263 -17.22 7.41 15.28
N PHE A 264 -17.88 7.05 16.38
CA PHE A 264 -18.13 7.98 17.46
C PHE A 264 -16.84 8.30 18.22
N VAL A 265 -16.72 9.55 18.63
CA VAL A 265 -15.59 10.06 19.42
C VAL A 265 -15.74 9.65 20.88
N ASP A 266 -16.96 9.72 21.41
CA ASP A 266 -17.28 9.62 22.82
C ASP A 266 -18.64 8.94 23.03
N GLN A 267 -18.96 8.65 24.30
CA GLN A 267 -20.23 8.07 24.71
C GLN A 267 -21.43 8.96 24.37
N ALA A 268 -21.24 10.28 24.32
CA ALA A 268 -22.33 11.22 24.03
C ALA A 268 -22.91 11.01 22.62
N GLY A 269 -22.12 10.46 21.70
CA GLY A 269 -22.60 10.06 20.37
C GLY A 269 -22.92 11.25 19.46
N GLU A 270 -22.46 12.45 19.80
CA GLU A 270 -22.73 13.67 19.02
C GLU A 270 -21.60 13.98 18.03
N ARG A 271 -20.38 13.56 18.35
CA ARG A 271 -19.17 13.85 17.58
C ARG A 271 -18.70 12.59 16.85
N LEU A 272 -18.38 12.75 15.58
CA LEU A 272 -17.93 11.68 14.69
C LEU A 272 -16.56 12.01 14.10
N ILE A 273 -15.80 10.95 13.83
CA ILE A 273 -14.60 10.98 12.99
C ILE A 273 -14.92 10.31 11.67
N GLY A 274 -14.67 11.01 10.57
CA GLY A 274 -14.66 10.43 9.24
C GLY A 274 -13.32 9.77 8.93
N SER A 275 -13.32 8.50 8.62
CA SER A 275 -12.12 7.75 8.23
C SER A 275 -12.08 7.63 6.72
N LEU A 276 -11.05 8.17 6.08
CA LEU A 276 -10.66 7.80 4.72
C LEU A 276 -9.75 6.58 4.82
N ALA A 277 -10.36 5.40 4.93
CA ALA A 277 -9.68 4.17 5.32
C ALA A 277 -8.67 3.68 4.29
N MET A 278 -9.03 3.75 3.01
CA MET A 278 -8.17 3.29 1.92
C MET A 278 -8.60 3.87 0.58
N ILE A 279 -7.64 4.15 -0.30
CA ILE A 279 -7.87 4.38 -1.74
C ILE A 279 -7.00 3.43 -2.54
N LEU A 280 -7.63 2.66 -3.43
CA LEU A 280 -6.97 1.78 -4.38
C LEU A 280 -7.27 2.23 -5.80
N VAL A 281 -6.25 2.20 -6.65
CA VAL A 281 -6.38 2.43 -8.09
C VAL A 281 -5.60 1.35 -8.81
N LYS A 282 -6.29 0.66 -9.73
CA LYS A 282 -5.73 -0.44 -10.52
C LYS A 282 -4.42 0.03 -11.18
N PRO A 283 -3.30 -0.72 -11.08
CA PRO A 283 -1.98 -0.22 -11.48
C PRO A 283 -1.93 0.47 -12.85
N TYR A 284 -2.51 -0.14 -13.88
CA TYR A 284 -2.55 0.39 -15.25
C TYR A 284 -3.44 1.63 -15.45
N TYR A 285 -4.32 1.93 -14.50
CA TYR A 285 -5.23 3.08 -14.49
C TYR A 285 -4.74 4.23 -13.60
N ARG A 286 -3.58 4.08 -12.95
CA ARG A 286 -2.98 5.14 -12.12
C ARG A 286 -2.61 6.36 -12.97
N LYS A 287 -2.49 7.52 -12.31
CA LYS A 287 -2.17 8.82 -12.93
C LYS A 287 -3.20 9.36 -13.94
N ARG A 288 -4.39 8.75 -14.05
CA ARG A 288 -5.50 9.24 -14.92
C ARG A 288 -6.55 10.10 -14.21
N GLY A 289 -6.34 10.46 -12.94
CA GLY A 289 -7.27 11.26 -12.13
C GLY A 289 -8.26 10.45 -11.27
N ILE A 290 -8.28 9.12 -11.36
CA ILE A 290 -9.19 8.24 -10.59
C ILE A 290 -9.02 8.41 -9.08
N GLY A 291 -7.78 8.32 -8.58
CA GLY A 291 -7.50 8.45 -7.14
C GLY A 291 -7.91 9.81 -6.58
N LEU A 292 -7.71 10.89 -7.36
CA LEU A 292 -8.15 12.23 -6.99
C LEU A 292 -9.69 12.32 -6.96
N SER A 293 -10.35 11.75 -7.97
CA SER A 293 -11.81 11.77 -8.05
C SER A 293 -12.46 11.04 -6.88
N LEU A 294 -11.94 9.86 -6.53
CA LEU A 294 -12.36 9.09 -5.35
C LEU A 294 -12.12 9.88 -4.05
N TYR A 295 -10.90 10.41 -3.87
CA TYR A 295 -10.52 11.17 -2.68
C TYR A 295 -11.42 12.39 -2.45
N GLU A 296 -11.59 13.23 -3.47
CA GLU A 296 -12.40 14.43 -3.31
C GLU A 296 -13.87 14.12 -3.08
N HIS A 297 -14.40 13.08 -3.75
CA HIS A 297 -15.76 12.64 -3.53
C HIS A 297 -15.95 12.14 -2.10
N ALA A 298 -15.11 11.19 -1.66
CA ALA A 298 -15.14 10.64 -0.32
C ALA A 298 -15.03 11.73 0.76
N LEU A 299 -14.07 12.64 0.60
CA LEU A 299 -13.88 13.75 1.53
C LEU A 299 -15.11 14.66 1.62
N ARG A 300 -15.69 15.05 0.47
CA ARG A 300 -16.92 15.86 0.45
C ARG A 300 -18.11 15.14 1.11
N GLN A 301 -18.22 13.82 0.94
CA GLN A 301 -19.31 13.06 1.55
C GLN A 301 -19.13 12.97 3.07
N LEU A 302 -17.93 12.64 3.56
CA LEU A 302 -17.62 12.62 4.99
C LEU A 302 -17.89 13.98 5.66
N GLN A 303 -17.53 15.09 5.01
CA GLN A 303 -17.78 16.44 5.51
C GLN A 303 -19.26 16.81 5.64
N ARG A 304 -20.13 16.19 4.84
CA ARG A 304 -21.58 16.44 4.86
C ARG A 304 -22.29 15.68 5.97
N ILE A 305 -21.66 14.66 6.54
CA ILE A 305 -22.24 13.88 7.63
C ILE A 305 -22.30 14.76 8.89
N ARG A 306 -23.51 14.90 9.45
CA ARG A 306 -23.71 15.64 10.70
C ARG A 306 -22.91 14.97 11.82
N GLY A 307 -22.21 15.77 12.62
CA GLY A 307 -21.35 15.28 13.69
C GLY A 307 -19.89 15.06 13.28
N VAL A 308 -19.56 14.89 11.99
CA VAL A 308 -18.17 14.69 11.55
C VAL A 308 -17.37 15.97 11.67
N ASP A 309 -16.58 16.11 12.74
CA ASP A 309 -15.76 17.30 13.00
C ASP A 309 -14.26 17.13 12.69
N ARG A 310 -13.88 15.90 12.40
CA ARG A 310 -12.53 15.44 12.13
C ARG A 310 -12.52 14.39 11.02
N ILE A 311 -11.47 14.39 10.21
CA ILE A 311 -11.26 13.38 9.18
C ILE A 311 -9.83 12.84 9.30
N GLN A 312 -9.66 11.53 9.24
CA GLN A 312 -8.35 10.86 9.33
C GLN A 312 -8.02 10.04 8.07
N LEU A 313 -6.74 9.78 7.85
CA LEU A 313 -6.30 8.74 6.90
C LEU A 313 -6.13 7.42 7.65
N GLY A 314 -6.53 6.33 7.00
CA GLY A 314 -6.71 5.06 7.70
C GLY A 314 -8.03 5.05 8.49
N SER A 315 -8.22 4.03 9.30
CA SER A 315 -9.42 3.88 10.12
C SER A 315 -9.11 3.34 11.51
N THR A 316 -9.92 3.74 12.49
CA THR A 316 -9.76 3.21 13.85
C THR A 316 -10.23 1.77 13.92
N PHE A 317 -11.52 1.54 13.68
CA PHE A 317 -12.16 0.22 13.57
C PHE A 317 -13.40 0.28 12.65
N PRO A 318 -13.63 -0.73 11.78
CA PRO A 318 -12.68 -1.78 11.42
C PRO A 318 -11.40 -1.18 10.82
N ARG A 319 -10.24 -1.76 11.14
CA ARG A 319 -8.94 -1.20 10.75
C ARG A 319 -8.39 -1.89 9.51
N LEU A 320 -8.65 -1.28 8.36
CA LEU A 320 -8.05 -1.72 7.09
C LEU A 320 -6.58 -1.33 7.02
N LEU A 321 -6.28 -0.07 7.33
CA LEU A 321 -4.93 0.46 7.49
C LEU A 321 -4.95 1.40 8.68
N TYR A 322 -3.87 1.43 9.46
CA TYR A 322 -3.76 2.42 10.54
C TYR A 322 -3.62 3.84 9.98
N GLY A 323 -2.87 3.98 8.88
CA GLY A 323 -2.60 5.24 8.20
C GLY A 323 -1.96 4.98 6.85
N ILE A 324 -1.13 5.92 6.36
CA ILE A 324 -0.37 5.69 5.12
C ILE A 324 0.81 4.76 5.45
N PRO A 325 1.07 3.68 4.68
CA PRO A 325 2.28 2.90 4.85
C PRO A 325 3.53 3.79 4.77
N ALA A 326 4.45 3.65 5.73
CA ALA A 326 5.70 4.39 5.74
C ALA A 326 6.50 4.09 4.46
N GLU A 327 7.29 5.06 4.00
CA GLU A 327 8.10 4.96 2.76
C GLU A 327 7.26 4.74 1.48
N SER A 328 5.94 4.91 1.53
CA SER A 328 5.07 4.84 0.36
C SER A 328 5.14 6.10 -0.49
N ALA A 329 5.13 5.94 -1.82
CA ALA A 329 4.99 7.04 -2.77
C ALA A 329 3.67 7.83 -2.59
N SER A 330 2.69 7.28 -1.86
CA SER A 330 1.45 7.96 -1.54
C SER A 330 1.61 9.09 -0.51
N VAL A 331 2.68 9.14 0.28
CA VAL A 331 2.90 10.19 1.29
C VAL A 331 2.90 11.58 0.64
N GLU A 332 3.76 11.78 -0.36
CA GLU A 332 3.86 13.04 -1.12
C GLU A 332 2.55 13.39 -1.86
N TRP A 333 1.73 12.38 -2.17
CA TRP A 333 0.41 12.59 -2.78
C TRP A 333 -0.58 13.20 -1.79
N PHE A 334 -0.58 12.76 -0.53
CA PHE A 334 -1.41 13.35 0.51
C PHE A 334 -0.86 14.70 1.01
N GLU A 335 0.46 14.87 1.14
CA GLU A 335 1.08 16.16 1.50
C GLU A 335 0.66 17.29 0.55
N ARG A 336 0.73 17.05 -0.76
CA ARG A 336 0.30 18.01 -1.79
C ARG A 336 -1.19 18.39 -1.71
N ARG A 337 -1.97 17.69 -0.88
CA ARG A 337 -3.40 17.94 -0.64
C ARG A 337 -3.67 18.53 0.75
N GLY A 338 -2.62 18.97 1.44
CA GLY A 338 -2.71 19.71 2.69
C GLY A 338 -2.71 18.85 3.96
N TRP A 339 -2.40 17.56 3.86
CA TRP A 339 -2.13 16.74 5.04
C TRP A 339 -0.75 17.08 5.62
N GLN A 340 -0.67 17.28 6.94
CA GLN A 340 0.57 17.67 7.62
C GLN A 340 1.39 16.44 7.98
N MET A 341 2.61 16.29 7.44
CA MET A 341 3.46 15.10 7.62
C MET A 341 4.83 15.45 8.23
N ASP A 342 4.90 16.49 9.08
CA ASP A 342 6.15 17.00 9.63
C ASP A 342 6.61 16.31 10.92
N CYS A 343 5.88 15.27 11.36
CA CYS A 343 6.12 14.47 12.55
C CYS A 343 6.15 15.29 13.87
N GLN A 344 5.71 16.56 13.86
CA GLN A 344 5.83 17.46 15.01
C GLN A 344 4.76 17.25 16.08
N GLY A 345 3.81 16.34 15.87
CA GLY A 345 2.78 16.02 16.85
C GLY A 345 1.81 14.93 16.40
N PRO A 346 0.87 14.53 17.27
CA PRO A 346 -0.14 13.52 16.95
C PRO A 346 -0.94 13.86 15.70
N GLY A 347 -1.15 12.87 14.84
CA GLY A 347 -1.87 13.06 13.58
C GLY A 347 -1.12 13.91 12.54
N ARG A 348 0.19 14.13 12.74
CA ARG A 348 1.07 14.85 11.81
C ARG A 348 2.19 13.97 11.23
N GLY A 349 2.00 12.66 11.23
CA GLY A 349 2.84 11.73 10.45
C GLY A 349 3.80 10.97 11.32
N GLN A 350 3.49 10.81 12.60
CA GLN A 350 4.31 10.04 13.50
C GLN A 350 4.24 8.57 13.10
N GLU A 351 5.40 7.90 13.19
CA GLU A 351 5.49 6.49 12.86
C GLU A 351 4.76 5.65 13.91
N VAL A 352 3.96 4.71 13.42
CA VAL A 352 3.22 3.73 14.19
C VAL A 352 3.49 2.36 13.60
N CYS A 353 3.80 1.39 14.45
CA CYS A 353 4.19 0.05 14.02
C CYS A 353 3.17 -1.02 14.43
N ASP A 354 2.96 -1.99 13.55
CA ASP A 354 2.41 -3.29 13.93
C ASP A 354 3.57 -4.26 14.16
N LEU A 355 3.59 -4.89 15.34
CA LEU A 355 4.68 -5.75 15.77
C LEU A 355 4.24 -7.20 15.84
N LEU A 356 5.12 -8.10 15.41
CA LEU A 356 4.99 -9.53 15.62
C LEU A 356 6.12 -10.04 16.51
N LEU A 357 5.76 -10.82 17.51
CA LEU A 357 6.68 -11.41 18.46
C LEU A 357 6.43 -12.91 18.56
N LYS A 358 7.49 -13.68 18.75
CA LYS A 358 7.34 -15.04 19.27
C LYS A 358 7.17 -14.98 20.77
N MET A 359 6.26 -15.78 21.28
CA MET A 359 5.95 -15.82 22.70
C MET A 359 7.11 -16.41 23.54
N ASP A 360 8.02 -17.16 22.92
CA ASP A 360 9.24 -17.70 23.57
C ASP A 360 10.36 -16.67 23.69
N ASP A 361 10.37 -15.65 22.84
CA ASP A 361 11.29 -14.52 22.94
C ASP A 361 10.83 -13.53 24.03
N TRP A 362 9.60 -13.68 24.54
CA TRP A 362 9.10 -12.88 25.66
C TRP A 362 9.87 -13.21 26.94
N PRO A 363 10.51 -12.24 27.60
CA PRO A 363 11.41 -12.53 28.70
C PRO A 363 10.61 -13.09 29.87
N SER A 364 10.94 -14.32 30.27
CA SER A 364 10.35 -14.94 31.45
C SER A 364 10.94 -14.30 32.71
N GLY A 365 10.08 -13.88 33.64
CA GLY A 365 10.53 -13.44 34.97
C GLY A 365 10.56 -11.94 35.24
N TYR A 366 9.87 -11.09 34.48
CA TYR A 366 9.58 -9.70 34.90
C TYR A 366 8.65 -9.60 36.14
N SER A 367 8.37 -10.72 36.82
CA SER A 367 7.71 -10.78 38.12
C SER A 367 8.61 -10.22 39.24
N ALA A 368 9.11 -9.00 39.05
CA ALA A 368 9.32 -8.08 40.15
C ALA A 368 8.10 -7.16 40.14
N VAL A 369 6.96 -7.70 40.62
CA VAL A 369 5.78 -6.90 40.93
C VAL A 369 6.27 -5.75 41.83
N SER A 370 6.40 -4.56 41.25
CA SER A 370 6.67 -3.36 42.02
C SER A 370 5.58 -3.29 43.08
N SER A 371 5.95 -3.12 44.35
CA SER A 371 5.03 -3.19 45.49
C SER A 371 3.77 -2.36 45.20
N GLY A 372 2.63 -3.02 45.00
CA GLY A 372 1.34 -2.37 44.76
C GLY A 372 0.70 -2.58 43.38
N LEU A 373 1.43 -3.09 42.37
CA LEU A 373 0.87 -3.38 41.05
C LEU A 373 0.23 -4.77 40.97
N ASN A 374 -0.91 -4.90 40.30
CA ASN A 374 -1.58 -6.18 40.05
C ASN A 374 -2.11 -6.22 38.61
N PHE A 375 -1.94 -7.35 37.92
CA PHE A 375 -2.48 -7.54 36.57
C PHE A 375 -3.38 -8.77 36.53
N ARG A 376 -4.59 -8.63 35.96
CA ARG A 376 -5.58 -9.72 35.89
C ARG A 376 -6.58 -9.52 34.75
N GLN A 377 -7.26 -10.60 34.36
CA GLN A 377 -8.45 -10.51 33.50
C GLN A 377 -9.57 -9.76 34.24
N ALA A 378 -10.37 -9.00 33.49
CA ALA A 378 -11.52 -8.28 34.01
C ALA A 378 -12.68 -9.24 34.33
N THR A 379 -13.52 -8.82 35.27
CA THR A 379 -14.80 -9.46 35.59
C THR A 379 -15.95 -8.55 35.20
N PHE A 380 -17.18 -9.05 35.33
CA PHE A 380 -18.38 -8.27 35.09
C PHE A 380 -18.43 -6.98 35.94
N ASP A 381 -17.99 -7.04 37.20
CA ASP A 381 -18.03 -5.91 38.13
C ASP A 381 -17.08 -4.76 37.74
N ASP A 382 -16.08 -5.05 36.89
CA ASP A 382 -15.12 -4.06 36.43
C ASP A 382 -15.66 -3.20 35.26
N PHE A 383 -16.82 -3.53 34.68
CA PHE A 383 -17.28 -2.91 33.45
C PHE A 383 -17.36 -1.38 33.50
N ASN A 384 -18.14 -0.83 34.44
CA ASN A 384 -18.29 0.63 34.56
C ASN A 384 -16.93 1.32 34.86
N PRO A 385 -16.13 0.83 35.83
CA PRO A 385 -14.78 1.36 36.05
C PRO A 385 -13.87 1.36 34.80
N ILE A 386 -13.94 0.32 33.97
CA ILE A 386 -13.16 0.22 32.73
C ILE A 386 -13.58 1.29 31.73
N ILE A 387 -14.90 1.43 31.53
CA ILE A 387 -15.45 2.40 30.57
C ILE A 387 -15.09 3.82 30.99
N ASP A 388 -15.27 4.17 32.28
CA ASP A 388 -14.91 5.48 32.82
C ASP A 388 -13.40 5.75 32.65
N PHE A 389 -12.56 4.75 32.92
CA PHE A 389 -11.11 4.85 32.75
C PHE A 389 -10.72 5.10 31.29
N VAL A 390 -11.24 4.29 30.37
CA VAL A 390 -10.93 4.40 28.94
C VAL A 390 -11.43 5.73 28.39
N GLU A 391 -12.63 6.19 28.76
CA GLU A 391 -13.16 7.47 28.30
C GLU A 391 -12.31 8.65 28.78
N LYS A 392 -11.94 8.68 30.07
CA LYS A 392 -11.08 9.71 30.66
C LYS A 392 -9.75 9.79 29.92
N GLU A 393 -9.08 8.66 29.74
CA GLU A 393 -7.74 8.60 29.14
C GLU A 393 -7.76 8.85 27.63
N SER A 394 -8.75 8.32 26.92
CA SER A 394 -8.95 8.53 25.48
C SER A 394 -9.17 10.01 25.19
N SER A 395 -10.04 10.66 25.96
CA SER A 395 -10.31 12.11 25.85
C SER A 395 -9.05 12.94 26.10
N ARG A 396 -8.25 12.56 27.09
CA ARG A 396 -7.01 13.27 27.45
C ARG A 396 -5.91 13.12 26.41
N LYS A 397 -5.81 11.95 25.77
CA LYS A 397 -4.77 11.61 24.79
C LYS A 397 -5.15 11.89 23.34
N ASP A 398 -6.37 12.36 23.11
CA ASP A 398 -6.96 12.48 21.77
C ASP A 398 -6.95 11.14 21.01
N ASN A 399 -6.96 10.02 21.74
CA ASN A 399 -7.07 8.66 21.18
C ASN A 399 -8.54 8.33 21.00
N MET A 400 -8.95 7.88 19.82
CA MET A 400 -10.36 7.87 19.44
C MET A 400 -10.84 6.47 19.06
N GLY A 401 -12.11 6.16 19.34
CA GLY A 401 -12.77 4.89 18.98
C GLY A 401 -12.37 3.67 19.80
N TRP A 402 -11.62 3.85 20.90
CA TRP A 402 -11.35 2.79 21.87
C TRP A 402 -12.58 2.47 22.73
N TYR A 403 -13.33 3.50 23.12
CA TYR A 403 -14.58 3.37 23.87
C TYR A 403 -15.51 2.33 23.23
N ASP A 404 -15.81 2.49 21.94
CA ASP A 404 -16.68 1.57 21.19
C ASP A 404 -16.21 0.11 21.27
N GLN A 405 -14.90 -0.14 21.22
CA GLN A 405 -14.38 -1.50 21.29
C GLN A 405 -14.56 -2.12 22.67
N TYR A 406 -14.21 -1.38 23.73
CA TYR A 406 -14.40 -1.86 25.10
C TYR A 406 -15.89 -2.09 25.42
N THR A 407 -16.77 -1.21 24.94
CA THR A 407 -18.21 -1.38 25.06
C THR A 407 -18.68 -2.63 24.29
N ASN A 408 -18.25 -2.84 23.05
CA ASN A 408 -18.65 -3.99 22.25
C ASN A 408 -18.19 -5.33 22.85
N VAL A 409 -16.93 -5.42 23.32
CA VAL A 409 -16.39 -6.63 23.96
C VAL A 409 -17.15 -6.97 25.24
N ALA A 410 -17.48 -5.95 26.05
CA ALA A 410 -18.27 -6.14 27.25
C ALA A 410 -19.73 -6.50 26.98
N GLN A 411 -20.36 -5.89 25.96
CA GLN A 411 -21.73 -6.23 25.54
C GLN A 411 -21.83 -7.66 25.02
N ASP A 412 -20.77 -8.18 24.38
CA ASP A 412 -20.65 -9.59 23.97
C ASP A 412 -20.36 -10.53 25.16
N GLY A 413 -20.24 -9.99 26.39
CA GLY A 413 -20.01 -10.75 27.62
C GLY A 413 -18.57 -11.23 27.80
N ARG A 414 -17.62 -10.76 26.97
CA ARG A 414 -16.23 -11.21 26.92
C ARG A 414 -15.30 -10.42 27.83
N PHE A 415 -15.69 -10.24 29.09
CA PHE A 415 -14.89 -9.49 30.07
C PHE A 415 -13.49 -10.09 30.26
N SER A 416 -13.36 -11.42 30.14
CA SER A 416 -12.07 -12.12 30.25
C SER A 416 -11.06 -11.74 29.18
N ASP A 417 -11.51 -11.15 28.06
CA ASP A 417 -10.63 -10.70 26.97
C ASP A 417 -10.04 -9.31 27.29
N ILE A 418 -10.49 -8.65 28.36
CA ILE A 418 -9.92 -7.40 28.85
C ILE A 418 -8.94 -7.72 29.98
N ILE A 419 -7.70 -7.22 29.87
CA ILE A 419 -6.66 -7.33 30.88
C ILE A 419 -6.50 -5.98 31.57
N LEU A 420 -6.54 -5.98 32.90
CA LEU A 420 -6.40 -4.79 33.74
C LEU A 420 -5.03 -4.75 34.39
N GLY A 421 -4.47 -3.55 34.49
CA GLY A 421 -3.38 -3.19 35.38
C GLY A 421 -3.92 -2.29 36.49
N LEU A 422 -3.70 -2.70 37.73
CA LEU A 422 -4.23 -2.08 38.94
C LEU A 422 -3.08 -1.61 39.83
N HIS A 423 -3.26 -0.46 40.48
CA HIS A 423 -2.49 -0.07 41.66
C HIS A 423 -3.45 -0.04 42.86
N GLY A 424 -3.33 -1.02 43.75
CA GLY A 424 -4.36 -1.28 44.76
C GLY A 424 -5.68 -1.67 44.09
N SER A 425 -6.72 -0.85 44.24
CA SER A 425 -8.02 -1.03 43.56
C SER A 425 -8.23 -0.12 42.34
N THR A 426 -7.29 0.79 42.05
CA THR A 426 -7.42 1.76 40.97
C THR A 426 -6.90 1.20 39.66
N ILE A 427 -7.70 1.28 38.59
CA ILE A 427 -7.27 0.95 37.23
C ILE A 427 -6.28 2.01 36.75
N ILE A 428 -5.08 1.57 36.38
CA ILE A 428 -4.02 2.40 35.82
C ILE A 428 -3.66 2.00 34.38
N ALA A 429 -4.08 0.81 33.95
CA ALA A 429 -3.88 0.33 32.59
C ALA A 429 -4.95 -0.70 32.19
N THR A 430 -5.20 -0.82 30.89
CA THR A 430 -6.01 -1.88 30.31
C THR A 430 -5.56 -2.21 28.88
N ALA A 431 -5.81 -3.43 28.44
CA ALA A 431 -5.64 -3.88 27.05
C ALA A 431 -6.71 -4.92 26.71
N MET A 432 -6.99 -5.11 25.42
CA MET A 432 -7.85 -6.20 24.94
C MET A 432 -7.02 -7.24 24.21
N ILE A 433 -7.25 -8.51 24.51
CA ILE A 433 -6.69 -9.64 23.79
C ILE A 433 -7.73 -10.21 22.82
N TYR A 434 -7.28 -10.89 21.77
CA TYR A 434 -8.16 -11.63 20.87
C TYR A 434 -7.40 -12.75 20.18
N THR A 435 -8.12 -13.76 19.70
CA THR A 435 -7.54 -14.86 18.91
C THR A 435 -8.16 -14.94 17.51
N PRO A 436 -7.48 -15.54 16.52
CA PRO A 436 -7.97 -15.64 15.14
C PRO A 436 -9.32 -16.36 14.97
N SER A 437 -9.66 -17.26 15.90
CA SER A 437 -10.77 -18.21 15.75
C SER A 437 -11.94 -17.97 16.72
N ASP A 438 -11.81 -17.05 17.67
CA ASP A 438 -12.83 -16.87 18.72
C ASP A 438 -14.04 -16.03 18.27
N GLY A 439 -13.97 -15.38 17.11
CA GLY A 439 -15.06 -14.54 16.60
C GLY A 439 -15.32 -13.27 17.43
N SER A 440 -14.39 -12.87 18.30
CA SER A 440 -14.51 -11.67 19.14
C SER A 440 -14.70 -10.40 18.30
N PRO A 441 -15.38 -9.36 18.85
CA PRO A 441 -15.50 -8.06 18.18
C PRO A 441 -14.14 -7.47 17.75
N ALA A 442 -13.10 -7.65 18.58
CA ALA A 442 -11.74 -7.22 18.27
C ALA A 442 -11.17 -7.98 17.05
N ALA A 443 -11.27 -9.31 17.00
CA ALA A 443 -10.82 -10.11 15.86
C ALA A 443 -11.57 -9.79 14.56
N GLN A 444 -12.86 -9.43 14.65
CA GLN A 444 -13.66 -8.99 13.50
C GLN A 444 -13.26 -7.60 12.98
N ASN A 445 -12.69 -6.76 13.85
CA ASN A 445 -12.25 -5.40 13.49
C ASN A 445 -10.77 -5.32 13.09
N LEU A 446 -9.96 -6.33 13.47
CA LEU A 446 -8.52 -6.42 13.21
C LEU A 446 -8.15 -7.78 12.59
N PRO A 447 -8.16 -7.89 11.25
CA PRO A 447 -7.94 -9.17 10.58
C PRO A 447 -6.46 -9.61 10.54
N TRP A 448 -5.52 -8.78 10.98
CA TRP A 448 -4.11 -8.99 10.67
C TRP A 448 -3.48 -10.17 11.40
N ALA A 449 -3.85 -10.41 12.67
CA ALA A 449 -3.36 -11.57 13.41
C ALA A 449 -3.68 -12.89 12.68
N ARG A 450 -4.94 -13.07 12.24
CA ARG A 450 -5.36 -14.27 11.49
C ARG A 450 -4.71 -14.41 10.12
N THR A 451 -4.32 -13.31 9.47
CA THR A 451 -3.59 -13.37 8.18
C THR A 451 -2.14 -13.79 8.34
N VAL A 452 -1.53 -13.51 9.51
CA VAL A 452 -0.16 -13.92 9.82
C VAL A 452 -0.11 -15.42 10.16
N GLY A 453 -1.05 -15.91 10.96
CA GLY A 453 -1.12 -17.33 11.33
C GLY A 453 -2.28 -17.66 12.26
N ALA A 454 -2.67 -18.94 12.28
CA ALA A 454 -3.74 -19.42 13.15
C ALA A 454 -3.34 -19.46 14.64
N ASP A 455 -2.04 -19.44 14.94
CA ASP A 455 -1.46 -19.47 16.29
C ASP A 455 -0.97 -18.08 16.78
N VAL A 456 -1.45 -17.02 16.13
CA VAL A 456 -1.08 -15.62 16.43
C VAL A 456 -2.20 -14.95 17.21
N GLY A 457 -1.98 -14.72 18.50
CA GLY A 457 -2.89 -13.94 19.35
C GLY A 457 -2.66 -12.44 19.16
N GLY A 458 -3.71 -11.65 19.23
CA GLY A 458 -3.66 -10.20 19.11
C GLY A 458 -3.82 -9.49 20.44
N VAL A 459 -3.19 -8.33 20.59
CA VAL A 459 -3.42 -7.39 21.70
C VAL A 459 -3.59 -5.99 21.13
N THR A 460 -4.70 -5.35 21.49
CA THR A 460 -5.14 -4.04 20.98
C THR A 460 -5.62 -3.10 22.10
N CYS A 461 -5.86 -1.84 21.71
CA CYS A 461 -6.40 -0.76 22.55
C CYS A 461 -5.69 -0.60 23.90
N ILE A 462 -4.36 -0.71 23.91
CA ILE A 462 -3.57 -0.56 25.13
C ILE A 462 -3.73 0.88 25.66
N CYS A 463 -4.36 1.02 26.81
CA CYS A 463 -4.59 2.29 27.49
C CYS A 463 -3.86 2.29 28.84
N ILE A 464 -3.00 3.27 29.07
CA ILE A 464 -2.24 3.45 30.32
C ILE A 464 -2.43 4.89 30.78
N THR A 465 -2.66 5.15 32.06
CA THR A 465 -2.76 6.52 32.57
C THR A 465 -1.39 7.23 32.60
N ASP A 466 -1.39 8.55 32.45
CA ASP A 466 -0.24 9.42 32.69
C ASP A 466 -0.35 10.17 34.03
N ASP A 467 -1.25 9.75 34.93
CA ASP A 467 -1.32 10.31 36.28
C ASP A 467 0.01 10.11 37.04
N GLU A 468 0.38 11.06 37.90
CA GLU A 468 1.68 11.10 38.61
C GLU A 468 1.96 9.84 39.46
N LEU A 469 0.92 9.13 39.91
CA LEU A 469 1.02 7.82 40.57
C LEU A 469 1.66 6.73 39.71
N VAL A 470 1.63 6.87 38.39
CA VAL A 470 2.32 5.99 37.43
C VAL A 470 3.73 6.48 37.14
N MET A 471 4.11 7.70 37.52
CA MET A 471 5.48 8.22 37.44
C MET A 471 6.36 7.78 38.63
N THR A 472 5.76 7.34 39.74
CA THR A 472 6.49 6.66 40.84
C THR A 472 6.85 5.22 40.50
N ASN A 473 6.01 4.55 39.70
CA ASN A 473 6.40 3.39 38.90
C ASN A 473 6.97 3.90 37.55
N SER A 474 7.54 3.06 36.68
CA SER A 474 7.82 3.51 35.30
C SER A 474 6.69 3.10 34.37
N LYS A 475 6.28 3.94 33.41
CA LYS A 475 5.29 3.56 32.38
C LYS A 475 5.69 2.29 31.64
N ASP A 476 6.99 2.10 31.43
CA ASP A 476 7.54 0.89 30.82
C ASP A 476 7.29 -0.34 31.71
N THR A 477 7.43 -0.22 33.03
CA THR A 477 7.10 -1.29 33.99
C THR A 477 5.61 -1.67 33.90
N VAL A 478 4.72 -0.68 33.82
CA VAL A 478 3.28 -0.94 33.69
C VAL A 478 2.96 -1.60 32.35
N MET A 479 3.54 -1.11 31.25
CA MET A 479 3.40 -1.70 29.91
C MET A 479 3.90 -3.14 29.86
N ILE A 480 5.09 -3.41 30.40
CA ILE A 480 5.67 -4.76 30.44
C ILE A 480 4.80 -5.70 31.27
N GLY A 481 4.36 -5.28 32.46
CA GLY A 481 3.49 -6.10 33.32
C GLY A 481 2.13 -6.39 32.69
N LEU A 482 1.54 -5.41 32.00
CA LEU A 482 0.29 -5.58 31.26
C LEU A 482 0.45 -6.57 30.11
N LEU A 483 1.50 -6.41 29.31
CA LEU A 483 1.77 -7.29 28.18
C LEU A 483 2.15 -8.71 28.64
N ASP A 484 2.85 -8.86 29.76
CA ASP A 484 3.15 -10.17 30.35
C ASP A 484 1.88 -10.92 30.75
N ALA A 485 0.91 -10.20 31.32
CA ALA A 485 -0.40 -10.77 31.63
C ALA A 485 -1.17 -11.16 30.35
N CYS A 486 -1.16 -10.31 29.31
CA CYS A 486 -1.74 -10.65 28.00
C CYS A 486 -1.10 -11.90 27.38
N VAL A 487 0.24 -11.96 27.35
CA VAL A 487 1.02 -13.10 26.84
C VAL A 487 0.69 -14.37 27.61
N THR A 488 0.58 -14.30 28.93
CA THR A 488 0.23 -15.44 29.78
C THR A 488 -1.14 -16.00 29.43
N VAL A 489 -2.14 -15.15 29.21
CA VAL A 489 -3.49 -15.59 28.85
C VAL A 489 -3.50 -16.18 27.43
N LEU A 490 -2.89 -15.50 26.46
CA LEU A 490 -2.82 -15.97 25.08
C LEU A 490 -2.07 -17.31 24.94
N LYS A 491 -0.99 -17.52 25.70
CA LYS A 491 -0.29 -18.82 25.80
C LYS A 491 -1.21 -19.93 26.29
N ARG A 492 -2.04 -19.66 27.32
CA ARG A 492 -3.03 -20.63 27.83
C ARG A 492 -4.13 -20.94 26.80
N GLN A 493 -4.43 -19.99 25.92
CA GLN A 493 -5.34 -20.15 24.79
C GLN A 493 -4.67 -20.83 23.57
N GLY A 494 -3.40 -21.24 23.67
CA GLY A 494 -2.68 -21.99 22.64
C GLY A 494 -1.99 -21.14 21.58
N MET A 495 -1.83 -19.83 21.81
CA MET A 495 -1.12 -18.93 20.90
C MET A 495 0.39 -19.00 21.12
N ASN A 496 1.16 -19.05 20.04
CA ASN A 496 2.64 -19.09 20.06
C ASN A 496 3.28 -17.77 19.63
N GLN A 497 2.49 -16.87 19.04
CA GLN A 497 2.94 -15.57 18.57
C GLN A 497 1.98 -14.47 19.02
N LEU A 498 2.52 -13.27 19.22
CA LEU A 498 1.81 -12.07 19.63
C LEU A 498 1.85 -11.04 18.51
N PHE A 499 0.67 -10.56 18.10
CA PHE A 499 0.49 -9.41 17.23
C PHE A 499 0.07 -8.20 18.08
N LEU A 500 0.88 -7.14 18.05
CA LEU A 500 0.56 -5.86 18.67
C LEU A 500 0.24 -4.85 17.58
N ASP A 501 -1.00 -4.35 17.53
CA ASP A 501 -1.38 -3.32 16.57
C ASP A 501 -1.05 -1.91 17.08
N ALA A 502 -0.71 -1.04 16.14
CA ALA A 502 -0.65 0.41 16.34
C ALA A 502 0.21 0.91 17.50
N ILE A 503 1.40 0.32 17.69
CA ILE A 503 2.35 0.77 18.70
C ILE A 503 2.99 2.09 18.27
N LYS A 504 2.73 3.15 19.03
CA LYS A 504 3.34 4.47 18.87
C LYS A 504 4.57 4.61 19.77
N GLY A 505 5.73 4.91 19.19
CA GLY A 505 6.97 5.10 19.95
C GLY A 505 7.43 3.84 20.70
N GLY A 506 8.57 3.92 21.42
CA GLY A 506 9.08 2.81 22.25
C GLY A 506 9.51 1.54 21.47
N HIS A 507 9.46 1.59 20.13
CA HIS A 507 9.82 0.48 19.26
C HIS A 507 11.23 -0.05 19.51
N ASP A 508 12.20 0.79 19.88
CA ASP A 508 13.57 0.37 20.22
C ASP A 508 13.62 -0.57 21.44
N GLY A 509 12.87 -0.23 22.50
CA GLY A 509 12.74 -1.08 23.70
C GLY A 509 12.10 -2.41 23.35
N PHE A 510 11.15 -2.40 22.44
CA PHE A 510 10.54 -3.61 21.92
C PHE A 510 11.48 -4.41 20.99
N LEU A 511 12.26 -3.78 20.12
CA LEU A 511 13.23 -4.45 19.24
C LEU A 511 14.30 -5.19 20.05
N SER A 512 14.66 -4.68 21.23
CA SER A 512 15.61 -5.33 22.15
C SER A 512 15.13 -6.70 22.68
N ILE A 513 13.83 -6.99 22.59
CA ILE A 513 13.20 -8.25 23.03
C ILE A 513 13.18 -9.31 21.89
N GLY A 514 13.92 -9.09 20.78
CA GLY A 514 14.11 -10.10 19.72
C GLY A 514 13.11 -10.03 18.55
N LYS A 515 12.58 -8.83 18.26
CA LYS A 515 11.40 -8.67 17.38
C LYS A 515 11.69 -8.48 15.90
N ARG A 516 10.62 -8.61 15.09
CA ARG A 516 10.51 -8.09 13.72
C ARG A 516 9.32 -7.14 13.62
N SER A 517 9.54 -5.87 13.25
CA SER A 517 8.45 -4.98 12.82
C SER A 517 7.85 -5.54 11.53
N LEU A 518 6.53 -5.69 11.48
CA LEU A 518 5.84 -6.18 10.28
C LEU A 518 5.44 -5.02 9.37
N TYR A 519 4.83 -3.99 9.94
CA TYR A 519 4.29 -2.85 9.21
C TYR A 519 4.60 -1.55 9.93
N ARG A 520 4.89 -0.52 9.14
CA ARG A 520 5.11 0.84 9.60
C ARG A 520 4.13 1.76 8.90
N TRP A 521 3.50 2.65 9.65
CA TRP A 521 2.42 3.53 9.22
C TRP A 521 2.70 4.95 9.70
N LEU A 522 2.17 5.95 9.00
CA LEU A 522 2.20 7.35 9.43
C LEU A 522 0.79 7.76 9.89
N ASP A 523 0.67 8.25 11.13
CA ASP A 523 -0.60 8.71 11.70
C ASP A 523 -1.03 10.07 11.13
N GLN A 524 -2.32 10.27 10.84
CA GLN A 524 -2.78 11.45 10.10
C GLN A 524 -4.21 11.88 10.40
N MET A 525 -4.39 13.17 10.72
CA MET A 525 -5.71 13.71 11.06
C MET A 525 -5.87 15.18 10.65
N LEU A 526 -7.06 15.53 10.14
CA LEU A 526 -7.50 16.89 9.87
C LEU A 526 -8.68 17.26 10.76
N THR A 527 -8.63 18.46 11.33
CA THR A 527 -9.75 19.06 12.06
C THR A 527 -10.54 20.01 11.16
N ARG A 528 -11.84 20.20 11.41
CA ARG A 528 -12.73 21.06 10.60
C ARG A 528 -12.16 22.45 10.27
N SER A 529 -11.39 23.06 11.17
CA SER A 529 -10.74 24.35 10.93
C SER A 529 -9.68 24.28 9.83
N ILE A 530 -8.88 23.21 9.79
CA ILE A 530 -7.81 22.99 8.80
C ILE A 530 -8.41 22.54 7.46
N ILE A 531 -9.50 21.77 7.49
CA ILE A 531 -10.19 21.27 6.29
C ILE A 531 -10.71 22.40 5.39
N ARG A 532 -11.20 23.51 5.97
CA ARG A 532 -11.64 24.68 5.18
C ARG A 532 -10.46 25.42 4.53
N ILE A 533 -9.29 25.42 5.18
CA ILE A 533 -8.09 26.10 4.70
C ILE A 533 -7.48 25.35 3.51
N SER A 534 -7.41 24.01 3.56
CA SER A 534 -6.85 23.21 2.47
C SER A 534 -7.64 23.35 1.16
N GLN A 535 -8.97 23.47 1.21
CA GLN A 535 -9.80 23.68 0.03
C GLN A 535 -9.62 25.07 -0.62
N MET A 536 -9.30 26.12 0.16
CA MET A 536 -9.03 27.44 -0.40
C MET A 536 -7.70 27.50 -1.19
N GLY A 537 -6.72 26.69 -0.81
CA GLY A 537 -5.42 26.59 -1.50
C GLY A 537 -5.47 25.82 -2.83
N THR A 538 -6.38 24.85 -2.97
CA THR A 538 -6.49 24.04 -4.20
C THR A 538 -7.25 24.76 -5.32
N ILE A 539 -8.16 25.68 -4.99
CA ILE A 539 -8.96 26.43 -5.99
C ILE A 539 -8.14 27.55 -6.64
N SER A 540 -7.08 28.04 -6.00
CA SER A 540 -6.28 29.17 -6.50
C SER A 540 -5.27 28.80 -7.59
N GLY A 541 -5.08 27.52 -7.91
CA GLY A 541 -4.12 27.04 -8.91
C GLY A 541 -4.61 26.90 -10.36
N LEU A 542 -5.88 27.24 -10.64
CA LEU A 542 -6.50 27.02 -11.97
C LEU A 542 -7.07 28.28 -12.64
N VAL A 543 -6.86 29.47 -12.07
CA VAL A 543 -7.27 30.75 -12.70
C VAL A 543 -6.20 31.81 -12.48
N ALA A 544 -5.19 31.83 -13.34
CA ALA A 544 -4.26 32.96 -13.44
C ALA A 544 -3.71 33.10 -14.87
N GLU A 545 -4.58 33.38 -15.83
CA GLU A 545 -4.22 34.08 -17.06
C GLU A 545 -5.26 35.18 -17.35
N GLY A 546 -4.78 36.43 -17.45
CA GLY A 546 -5.54 37.62 -17.84
C GLY A 546 -6.58 38.06 -16.79
N VAL A 547 -6.46 39.20 -16.13
CA VAL A 547 -6.62 40.52 -16.72
C VAL A 547 -6.02 41.55 -15.75
N SER A 548 -5.22 42.45 -16.31
CA SER A 548 -4.73 43.66 -15.67
C SER A 548 -5.88 44.64 -15.41
N HIS A 549 -6.10 45.06 -14.16
CA HIS A 549 -6.62 46.41 -13.88
C HIS A 549 -6.17 46.92 -12.50
N SER A 550 -5.70 48.17 -12.50
CA SER A 550 -5.09 48.94 -11.43
C SER A 550 -6.02 49.21 -10.24
N PRO A 551 -5.48 49.51 -9.03
CA PRO A 551 -6.26 49.72 -7.83
C PRO A 551 -6.74 51.18 -7.73
N VAL A 552 -8.05 51.37 -7.54
CA VAL A 552 -8.61 52.63 -7.05
C VAL A 552 -8.84 52.50 -5.55
N THR A 553 -8.14 53.36 -4.80
CA THR A 553 -8.30 53.62 -3.37
C THR A 553 -9.69 54.15 -3.05
N GLY A 554 -10.35 53.58 -2.05
CA GLY A 554 -11.60 54.12 -1.50
C GLY A 554 -11.83 53.61 -0.08
N SER A 555 -11.45 54.41 0.92
CA SER A 555 -11.84 54.21 2.30
C SER A 555 -13.34 54.44 2.45
N ALA A 556 -14.06 53.53 3.09
CA ALA A 556 -15.38 53.83 3.62
C ALA A 556 -15.57 53.17 4.98
N THR A 557 -15.73 54.04 5.96
CA THR A 557 -15.87 53.86 7.39
C THR A 557 -17.14 53.08 7.74
N ILE A 558 -17.03 52.24 8.77
CA ILE A 558 -18.10 51.47 9.38
C ILE A 558 -18.97 52.38 10.25
N THR A 559 -20.29 52.30 10.09
CA THR A 559 -21.28 52.67 11.12
C THR A 559 -22.48 51.70 11.07
N PRO A 560 -22.93 51.14 12.21
CA PRO A 560 -24.12 50.30 12.28
C PRO A 560 -25.37 51.08 12.71
N PRO A 561 -26.57 50.55 12.42
CA PRO A 561 -27.63 50.57 13.43
C PRO A 561 -28.30 49.18 13.53
N ALA A 562 -28.43 48.61 14.72
CA ALA A 562 -29.40 48.90 15.79
C ALA A 562 -30.63 47.99 15.69
N TYR A 563 -30.86 47.31 16.81
CA TYR A 563 -31.97 46.43 17.17
C TYR A 563 -33.36 46.84 16.66
N ALA A 564 -34.07 45.85 16.13
CA ALA A 564 -35.47 45.55 16.43
C ALA A 564 -35.70 44.05 16.22
#